data_AF-A0A9P0CK04-F1
#
_entry.id   AF-A0A9P0CK04-F1
#
_cell.length_a   1.000
_cell.length_b   1.000
_cell.length_c   1.000
_cell.angle_alpha   90.00
_cell.angle_beta   90.00
_cell.angle_gamma   90.00
#
_symmetry.space_group_name_H-M   'P 1'
#
loop_
_entity.id
_entity.type
_entity.pdbx_description
1 polymer ?
#
loop_
_entity_poly.entity_id
_entity_poly.type
_entity_poly.pdbx_seq_one_letter_code
_entity_poly.pdbx_strand_id
1 'polypeptide(L)'
;MQRRMSGSDESSFDMEEPFQDSGSEFVPSDNCSEASNLSEKALPASQLLVSEQKERQWKRNIGKRKRAAGEEYVNTRERVIPSKSIEAKDCPCSKKCHENFSQKWREDLFKNFYRLGSHT
;
A
#
# COMPACT_ATOMS: atom_id res chain seq x y z
N MET A 1 -34.23 -69.25 22.98
CA MET A 1 -32.88 -69.36 23.57
C MET A 1 -32.07 -68.14 23.15
N GLN A 2 -31.27 -67.64 24.08
CA GLN A 2 -30.51 -66.39 24.02
C GLN A 2 -29.46 -66.39 22.89
N ARG A 3 -29.10 -65.19 22.40
CA ARG A 3 -27.71 -64.69 22.48
C ARG A 3 -27.67 -63.17 22.30
N ARG A 4 -27.22 -62.50 23.36
CA ARG A 4 -26.62 -61.17 23.34
C ARG A 4 -25.28 -61.26 22.60
N MET A 5 -24.98 -60.31 21.73
CA MET A 5 -23.60 -59.89 21.44
C MET A 5 -23.61 -58.37 21.28
N SER A 6 -23.20 -57.73 22.36
CA SER A 6 -22.63 -56.38 22.40
C SER A 6 -21.38 -56.34 21.53
N GLY A 7 -21.35 -55.43 20.55
CA GLY A 7 -20.15 -55.08 19.80
C GLY A 7 -19.97 -53.58 19.88
N SER A 8 -19.02 -53.16 20.71
CA SER A 8 -18.54 -51.80 20.83
C SER A 8 -17.74 -51.45 19.57
N ASP A 9 -18.15 -50.43 18.84
CA ASP A 9 -17.28 -49.73 17.91
C ASP A 9 -17.16 -48.30 18.42
N GLU A 10 -16.23 -48.13 19.37
CA GLU A 10 -15.72 -46.82 19.73
C GLU A 10 -14.94 -46.30 18.51
N SER A 11 -15.64 -45.60 17.62
CA SER A 11 -14.99 -44.80 16.59
C SER A 11 -14.25 -43.67 17.29
N SER A 12 -12.95 -43.88 17.45
CA SER A 12 -11.93 -42.90 17.80
C SER A 12 -12.25 -41.56 17.18
N PHE A 13 -12.70 -40.62 18.01
CA PHE A 13 -12.85 -39.22 17.63
C PHE A 13 -11.44 -38.64 17.69
N ASP A 14 -10.86 -38.35 16.52
CA ASP A 14 -9.58 -37.67 16.39
C ASP A 14 -9.55 -36.48 17.35
N MET A 15 -8.62 -36.55 18.30
CA MET A 15 -8.32 -35.48 19.22
C MET A 15 -7.84 -34.30 18.37
N GLU A 16 -8.65 -33.27 18.19
CA GLU A 16 -8.19 -31.99 17.65
C GLU A 16 -7.07 -31.51 18.56
N GLU A 17 -5.82 -31.61 18.09
CA GLU A 17 -4.69 -30.98 18.73
C GLU A 17 -4.99 -29.48 18.84
N PRO A 18 -5.04 -28.92 20.06
CA PRO A 18 -5.14 -27.48 20.21
C PRO A 18 -3.90 -26.86 19.56
N PHE A 19 -4.12 -25.99 18.58
CA PHE A 19 -3.08 -25.22 17.92
C PHE A 19 -2.23 -24.56 19.01
N GLN A 20 -1.02 -25.08 19.22
CA GLN A 20 -0.07 -24.45 20.11
C GLN A 20 0.35 -23.16 19.43
N ASP A 21 -0.22 -22.04 19.89
CA ASP A 21 0.30 -20.72 19.60
C ASP A 21 1.75 -20.72 20.07
N SER A 22 2.67 -20.93 19.12
CA SER A 22 4.09 -20.77 19.33
C SER A 22 4.28 -19.28 19.58
N GLY A 23 4.10 -18.90 20.85
CA GLY A 23 4.22 -17.55 21.37
C GLY A 23 5.62 -17.01 21.12
N SER A 24 5.90 -16.62 19.88
CA SER A 24 6.85 -15.57 19.61
C SER A 24 6.18 -14.31 20.15
N GLU A 25 6.44 -14.01 21.42
CA GLU A 25 6.10 -12.72 21.99
C GLU A 25 6.58 -11.66 20.99
N PHE A 26 5.62 -10.87 20.49
CA PHE A 26 5.96 -9.70 19.69
C PHE A 26 6.82 -8.82 20.58
N VAL A 27 8.13 -8.82 20.34
CA VAL A 27 9.06 -7.88 20.96
C VAL A 27 9.04 -6.65 20.06
N PRO A 28 8.39 -5.54 20.46
CA PRO A 28 8.56 -4.29 19.74
C PRO A 28 10.05 -3.99 19.77
N SER A 29 10.64 -3.75 18.60
CA SER A 29 12.03 -3.31 18.50
C SER A 29 12.13 -1.84 18.94
N ASP A 30 11.62 -1.51 20.12
CA ASP A 30 11.88 -0.27 20.82
C ASP A 30 13.14 -0.44 21.69
N ASN A 31 14.21 -0.93 21.06
CA ASN A 31 15.54 -0.57 21.50
C ASN A 31 16.09 0.45 20.50
N CYS A 32 15.45 1.62 20.47
CA CYS A 32 16.11 2.85 20.08
C CYS A 32 17.08 3.17 21.23
N SER A 33 18.21 2.45 21.28
CA SER A 33 19.24 2.73 22.26
C SER A 33 19.63 4.18 22.12
N GLU A 34 19.47 4.90 23.20
CA GLU A 34 19.93 6.26 23.42
C GLU A 34 21.43 6.33 23.05
N ALA A 35 21.69 6.69 21.79
CA ALA A 35 23.01 6.99 21.29
C ALA A 35 23.43 8.31 21.90
N SER A 36 23.94 8.21 23.13
CA SER A 36 24.74 9.22 23.77
C SER A 36 25.88 9.61 22.81
N ASN A 37 25.81 10.86 22.36
CA ASN A 37 26.81 11.66 21.67
C ASN A 37 28.20 11.04 21.50
N LEU A 38 28.68 10.95 20.25
CA LEU A 38 29.99 11.50 19.88
C LEU A 38 30.09 11.78 18.37
N SER A 39 30.55 13.00 18.07
CA SER A 39 30.96 13.55 16.78
C SER A 39 29.88 14.14 15.87
N GLU A 40 29.43 15.33 16.27
CA GLU A 40 29.00 16.38 15.34
C GLU A 40 30.13 16.70 14.35
N LYS A 41 30.23 15.94 13.27
CA LYS A 41 30.73 16.49 12.01
C LYS A 41 29.51 16.83 11.18
N ALA A 42 29.05 18.07 11.32
CA ALA A 42 28.08 18.64 10.41
C ALA A 42 28.63 18.50 8.98
N LEU A 43 28.08 17.55 8.22
CA LEU A 43 28.39 17.43 6.81
C LEU A 43 27.97 18.76 6.15
N PRO A 44 28.81 19.36 5.30
CA PRO A 44 28.50 20.64 4.68
C PRO A 44 27.21 20.51 3.88
N ALA A 45 26.36 21.54 3.92
CA ALA A 45 25.04 21.59 3.27
C ALA A 45 25.04 21.20 1.78
N SER A 46 26.21 21.26 1.13
CA SER A 46 26.43 20.79 -0.24
C SER A 46 26.25 19.28 -0.42
N GLN A 47 26.44 18.45 0.61
CA GLN A 47 26.33 16.99 0.51
C GLN A 47 24.89 16.46 0.63
N LEU A 48 24.00 17.18 1.33
CA LEU A 48 22.58 16.80 1.47
C LEU A 48 21.76 17.06 0.20
N LEU A 49 22.09 18.11 -0.55
CA LEU A 49 21.37 18.45 -1.79
C LEU A 49 21.66 17.46 -2.94
N VAL A 50 22.85 16.86 -2.95
CA VAL A 50 23.27 15.94 -4.02
C VAL A 50 22.62 14.57 -3.89
N SER A 51 22.39 14.06 -2.67
CA SER A 51 21.70 12.78 -2.47
C SER A 51 20.24 12.87 -2.91
N GLU A 52 19.54 13.93 -2.50
CA GLU A 52 18.13 14.14 -2.81
C GLU A 52 17.91 14.29 -4.33
N GLN A 53 18.81 14.97 -5.03
CA GLN A 53 18.74 15.13 -6.47
C GLN A 53 18.97 13.80 -7.22
N LYS A 54 19.88 12.95 -6.73
CA LYS A 54 20.12 11.60 -7.28
C LYS A 54 18.92 10.69 -7.05
N GLU A 55 18.29 10.77 -5.88
CA GLU A 55 17.08 10.01 -5.55
C GLU A 55 15.90 10.38 -6.45
N ARG A 56 15.71 11.67 -6.78
CA ARG A 56 14.66 12.11 -7.72
C ARG A 56 14.82 11.52 -9.12
N GLN A 57 16.04 11.12 -9.51
CA GLN A 57 16.34 10.50 -10.80
C GLN A 57 16.16 8.98 -10.81
N TRP A 58 15.96 8.34 -9.66
CA TRP A 58 15.74 6.89 -9.61
C TRP A 58 14.48 6.53 -10.39
N LYS A 59 14.58 5.56 -11.30
CA LYS A 59 13.46 5.09 -12.15
C LYS A 59 12.19 4.85 -11.33
N ARG A 60 12.33 4.27 -10.13
CA ARG A 60 11.25 4.03 -9.18
C ARG A 60 10.59 5.32 -8.68
N ASN A 61 11.39 6.33 -8.35
CA ASN A 61 10.90 7.62 -7.84
C ASN A 61 10.26 8.45 -8.95
N ILE A 62 10.82 8.43 -10.16
CA ILE A 62 10.20 9.01 -11.35
C ILE A 62 8.82 8.37 -11.59
N GLY A 63 8.74 7.04 -11.53
CA GLY A 63 7.47 6.31 -11.68
C GLY A 63 6.46 6.62 -10.58
N LYS A 64 6.91 6.74 -9.32
CA LYS A 64 6.05 7.17 -8.20
C LYS A 64 5.49 8.58 -8.44
N ARG A 65 6.34 9.53 -8.84
CA ARG A 65 5.94 10.92 -9.11
C ARG A 65 4.94 11.01 -10.27
N LYS A 66 5.25 10.36 -11.40
CA LYS A 66 4.33 10.32 -12.56
C LYS A 66 2.98 9.71 -12.19
N ARG A 67 2.98 8.60 -11.42
CA ARG A 67 1.74 7.99 -10.93
C ARG A 67 0.95 8.92 -10.01
N ALA A 68 1.63 9.63 -9.11
CA ALA A 68 1.00 10.59 -8.20
C ALA A 68 0.41 11.80 -8.95
N ALA A 69 1.06 12.24 -10.02
CA ALA A 69 0.57 13.29 -10.92
C ALA A 69 -0.50 12.80 -11.92
N GLY A 70 -0.78 11.50 -11.97
CA GLY A 70 -1.71 10.93 -12.96
C GLY A 70 -1.18 10.95 -14.40
N GLU A 71 0.11 11.12 -14.60
CA GLU A 71 0.77 11.14 -15.91
C GLU A 71 1.06 9.73 -16.44
N GLU A 72 1.37 9.64 -17.73
CA GLU A 72 1.82 8.40 -18.35
C GLU A 72 3.16 7.92 -17.75
N TYR A 73 3.22 6.64 -17.39
CA TYR A 73 4.43 6.03 -16.84
C TYR A 73 4.63 4.59 -17.30
N VAL A 74 5.87 4.13 -17.25
CA VAL A 74 6.25 2.75 -17.59
C VAL A 74 6.29 1.92 -16.31
N ASN A 75 5.60 0.77 -16.31
CA ASN A 75 5.64 -0.19 -15.20
C ASN A 75 6.92 -1.04 -15.24
N THR A 76 7.21 -1.80 -14.19
CA THR A 76 8.36 -2.73 -14.12
C THR A 76 8.35 -3.77 -15.24
N ARG A 77 7.17 -4.10 -15.78
CA ARG A 77 7.00 -5.00 -16.94
C ARG A 77 7.13 -4.29 -18.29
N GLU A 78 7.73 -3.10 -18.31
CA GLU A 78 7.94 -2.27 -19.51
C GLU A 78 6.66 -1.88 -20.27
N ARG A 79 5.50 -1.98 -19.61
CA ARG A 79 4.22 -1.55 -20.17
C ARG A 79 3.98 -0.07 -19.90
N VAL A 80 3.60 0.66 -20.93
CA VAL A 80 3.14 2.06 -20.83
C VAL A 80 1.74 2.07 -20.22
N ILE A 81 1.59 2.78 -19.11
CA ILE A 81 0.31 3.04 -18.44
C ILE A 81 -0.09 4.47 -18.80
N PRO A 82 -1.24 4.69 -19.46
CA PRO A 82 -1.63 6.01 -19.95
C PRO A 82 -1.92 7.00 -18.82
N SER A 83 -1.85 8.28 -19.14
CA SER A 83 -2.29 9.35 -18.23
C SER A 83 -3.76 9.19 -17.87
N LYS A 84 -4.09 9.50 -16.61
CA LYS A 84 -5.47 9.50 -16.13
C LYS A 84 -6.24 10.65 -16.78
N SER A 85 -7.51 10.40 -17.07
CA SER A 85 -8.43 11.40 -17.58
C SER A 85 -9.80 11.20 -16.95
N ILE A 86 -10.65 12.22 -17.05
CA ILE A 86 -12.06 12.10 -16.63
C ILE A 86 -12.81 11.41 -17.75
N GLU A 87 -13.36 10.25 -17.46
CA GLU A 87 -14.28 9.60 -18.38
C GLU A 87 -15.64 10.33 -18.33
N ALA A 88 -16.14 10.73 -19.49
CA ALA A 88 -17.47 11.34 -19.62
C ALA A 88 -18.62 10.33 -19.47
N LYS A 89 -18.33 9.06 -19.19
CA LYS A 89 -19.32 7.99 -19.13
C LYS A 89 -20.26 8.18 -17.94
N ASP A 90 -21.55 8.06 -18.18
CA ASP A 90 -22.53 8.04 -17.11
C ASP A 90 -22.31 6.84 -16.21
N CYS A 91 -22.04 7.10 -14.93
CA CYS A 91 -22.00 6.04 -13.93
C CYS A 91 -23.41 5.38 -13.83
N PRO A 92 -23.52 4.06 -13.61
CA PRO A 92 -24.79 3.44 -13.22
C PRO A 92 -25.20 3.78 -11.78
N CYS A 93 -24.58 4.80 -11.17
CA CYS A 93 -24.72 5.11 -9.76
C CYS A 93 -25.96 5.98 -9.51
N SER A 94 -26.76 5.61 -8.50
CA SER A 94 -28.01 6.31 -8.13
C SER A 94 -27.82 7.80 -7.80
N LYS A 95 -26.59 8.22 -7.48
CA LYS A 95 -26.24 9.60 -7.12
C LYS A 95 -26.09 10.54 -8.31
N LYS A 96 -26.21 10.04 -9.55
CA LYS A 96 -26.22 10.83 -10.79
C LYS A 96 -25.15 11.94 -10.82
N CYS A 97 -23.91 11.58 -10.52
CA CYS A 97 -22.82 12.55 -10.34
C CYS A 97 -22.60 13.46 -11.56
N HIS A 98 -22.93 12.97 -12.76
CA HIS A 98 -22.79 13.71 -14.02
C HIS A 98 -23.86 14.80 -14.20
N GLU A 99 -25.07 14.60 -13.63
CA GLU A 99 -26.15 15.60 -13.62
C GLU A 99 -25.92 16.64 -12.51
N ASN A 100 -25.50 16.18 -11.33
CA ASN A 100 -25.34 17.05 -10.15
C ASN A 100 -24.07 17.93 -10.20
N PHE A 101 -23.02 17.46 -10.88
CA PHE A 101 -21.77 18.20 -10.99
C PHE A 101 -21.45 18.53 -12.44
N SER A 102 -21.29 19.82 -12.71
CA SER A 102 -20.88 20.30 -14.02
C SER A 102 -19.53 19.70 -14.42
N GLN A 103 -19.34 19.53 -15.74
CA GLN A 103 -18.09 19.01 -16.29
C GLN A 103 -16.87 19.82 -15.82
N LYS A 104 -16.99 21.15 -15.81
CA LYS A 104 -15.94 22.06 -15.34
C LYS A 104 -15.53 21.78 -13.90
N TRP A 105 -16.51 21.58 -13.01
CA TRP A 105 -16.22 21.31 -11.60
C TRP A 105 -15.49 19.98 -11.41
N ARG A 106 -15.86 18.96 -12.20
CA ARG A 106 -15.16 17.66 -12.22
C ARG A 106 -13.73 17.80 -12.73
N GLU A 107 -13.52 18.58 -13.79
CA GLU A 107 -12.19 18.89 -14.33
C GLU A 107 -11.30 19.62 -13.32
N ASP A 108 -11.85 20.62 -12.64
CA ASP A 108 -11.13 21.37 -11.62
C ASP A 108 -10.76 20.47 -10.43
N LEU A 109 -11.69 19.63 -9.96
CA LEU A 109 -11.40 18.64 -8.92
C LEU A 109 -10.30 17.66 -9.34
N PHE A 110 -10.37 17.14 -10.56
CA PHE A 110 -9.38 16.20 -11.08
C PHE A 110 -7.99 16.84 -11.10
N LYS A 111 -7.88 18.05 -11.68
CA LYS A 111 -6.62 18.80 -11.73
C LYS A 111 -6.08 19.06 -10.32
N ASN A 112 -6.94 19.52 -9.41
CA ASN A 112 -6.56 19.81 -8.04
C ASN A 112 -6.08 18.56 -7.30
N PHE A 113 -6.77 17.44 -7.45
CA PHE A 113 -6.40 16.17 -6.83
C PHE A 113 -5.01 15.70 -7.27
N TYR A 114 -4.74 15.66 -8.58
CA TYR A 114 -3.44 15.20 -9.08
C TYR A 114 -2.31 16.20 -8.85
N ARG A 115 -2.64 17.49 -8.64
CA ARG A 115 -1.66 18.50 -8.20
C ARG A 115 -1.18 18.26 -6.76
N LEU A 116 -1.93 17.57 -5.90
CA LEU A 116 -1.48 17.25 -4.53
C LEU A 116 -0.23 16.37 -4.53
N GLY A 117 -0.07 15.51 -5.55
CA GLY A 117 1.07 14.62 -5.70
C GLY A 117 2.38 15.30 -6.09
N SER A 118 2.38 16.62 -6.36
CA SER A 118 3.59 17.36 -6.77
C SER A 118 4.35 18.03 -5.63
N HIS A 119 3.87 17.95 -4.38
CA HIS A 119 4.49 18.59 -3.22
C HIS A 119 5.36 17.61 -2.41
N THR A 120 6.46 17.16 -3.01
CA THR A 120 7.52 16.33 -2.37
C THR A 120 8.90 16.68 -2.94
#